data_AF-A0AB39RXJ9-F1
#
_entry.id   AF-A0AB39RXJ9-F1
#
_cell.length_a   1.000
_cell.length_b   1.000
_cell.length_c   1.000
_cell.angle_alpha   90.00
_cell.angle_beta   90.00
_cell.angle_gamma   90.00
#
_symmetry.space_group_name_H-M   'P 1'
#
loop_
_entity.id
_entity.type
_entity.pdbx_description
1 polymer ?
#
loop_
_entity_poly.entity_id
_entity_poly.type
_entity_poly.pdbx_seq_one_letter_code
_entity_poly.pdbx_strand_id
1 'polypeptide(L)'
;MPTPADYLALAHAETDGPVLQRLAQCPYPFVWQALATNPHTPHVALLELSKARDSVWNDNKLLRLLAEHPGADHIVLRAVLDAVAAKLDEGERPYAAVLALAARTELEADEVRRLGTHRGEQLSKAVDQ
;
A
#
# COMPACT_ATOMS: atom_id res chain seq x y z
N MET A 1 11.98 -12.73 24.67
CA MET A 1 11.89 -11.92 23.43
C MET A 1 10.56 -12.21 22.78
N PRO A 2 9.84 -11.22 22.25
CA PRO A 2 8.61 -11.46 21.51
C PRO A 2 8.89 -12.31 20.27
N THR A 3 8.05 -13.29 20.00
CA THR A 3 8.09 -14.10 18.79
C THR A 3 7.41 -13.36 17.63
N PRO A 4 7.65 -13.79 16.37
CA PRO A 4 6.93 -13.22 15.23
C PRO A 4 5.39 -13.36 15.35
N ALA A 5 4.92 -14.44 16.00
CA ALA A 5 3.49 -14.62 16.29
C ALA A 5 2.96 -13.60 17.30
N ASP A 6 3.76 -13.22 18.30
CA ASP A 6 3.38 -12.20 19.28
C ASP A 6 3.22 -10.83 18.62
N TYR A 7 4.10 -10.47 17.68
CA TYR A 7 3.97 -9.23 16.90
C TYR A 7 2.71 -9.22 16.03
N LEU A 8 2.37 -10.36 15.42
CA LEU A 8 1.14 -10.49 14.64
C LEU A 8 -0.11 -10.32 15.49
N ALA A 9 -0.16 -11.01 16.64
CA ALA A 9 -1.27 -10.88 17.58
C ALA A 9 -1.44 -9.44 18.07
N LEU A 10 -0.32 -8.78 18.38
CA LEU A 10 -0.32 -7.39 18.81
C LEU A 10 -0.81 -6.45 17.69
N ALA A 11 -0.33 -6.61 16.45
CA ALA A 11 -0.75 -5.79 15.32
C ALA A 11 -2.27 -5.87 15.05
N HIS A 12 -2.92 -7.00 15.36
CA HIS A 12 -4.36 -7.16 15.21
C HIS A 12 -5.18 -6.55 16.35
N ALA A 13 -4.73 -6.71 17.60
CA ALA A 13 -5.53 -6.37 18.77
C ALA A 13 -5.23 -4.98 19.34
N GLU A 14 -4.06 -4.43 19.05
CA GLU A 14 -3.63 -3.16 19.61
C GLU A 14 -4.42 -1.97 19.03
N THR A 15 -4.64 -0.96 19.86
CA THR A 15 -5.34 0.27 19.52
C THR A 15 -4.48 1.51 19.76
N ASP A 16 -3.37 1.38 20.49
CA ASP A 16 -2.46 2.48 20.79
C ASP A 16 -1.56 2.83 19.58
N GLY A 17 -1.75 4.05 19.07
CA GLY A 17 -1.09 4.55 17.86
C GLY A 17 0.44 4.45 17.88
N PRO A 18 1.14 4.91 18.93
CA PRO A 18 2.59 4.77 19.06
C PRO A 18 3.09 3.33 19.05
N VAL A 19 2.33 2.38 19.60
CA VAL A 19 2.67 0.95 19.55
C VAL A 19 2.54 0.43 18.12
N LEU A 20 1.42 0.72 17.45
CA LEU A 20 1.18 0.35 16.05
C LEU A 20 2.23 0.96 15.11
N GLN A 21 2.63 2.21 15.34
CA GLN A 21 3.70 2.87 14.59
C GLN A 21 5.04 2.15 14.78
N ARG A 22 5.37 1.70 16.00
CA ARG A 22 6.59 0.92 16.24
C ARG A 22 6.55 -0.43 15.54
N LEU A 23 5.39 -1.08 15.48
CA LEU A 23 5.22 -2.35 14.77
C LEU A 23 5.41 -2.23 13.26
N ALA A 24 5.16 -1.07 12.66
CA ALA A 24 5.43 -0.83 11.25
C ALA A 24 6.92 -0.99 10.88
N GLN A 25 7.82 -0.88 11.87
CA GLN A 25 9.26 -1.06 11.69
C GLN A 25 9.71 -2.53 11.78
N CYS A 26 8.81 -3.46 12.12
CA CYS A 26 9.15 -4.89 12.16
C CYS A 26 9.41 -5.42 10.73
N PRO A 27 10.33 -6.36 10.52
CA PRO A 27 10.69 -6.86 9.19
C PRO A 27 9.74 -7.97 8.69
N TYR A 28 8.50 -8.01 9.18
CA TYR A 28 7.58 -9.13 8.96
C TYR A 28 6.40 -8.71 8.07
N PRO A 29 6.32 -9.21 6.83
CA PRO A 29 5.26 -8.84 5.88
C PRO A 29 3.84 -9.14 6.37
N PHE A 30 3.67 -10.22 7.13
CA PHE A 30 2.37 -10.55 7.74
C PHE A 30 1.98 -9.57 8.86
N VAL A 31 2.95 -8.94 9.55
CA VAL A 31 2.69 -7.87 10.52
C VAL A 31 2.25 -6.60 9.79
N TRP A 32 2.89 -6.25 8.67
CA TRP A 32 2.46 -5.11 7.83
C TRP A 32 1.02 -5.27 7.34
N GLN A 33 0.67 -6.47 6.89
CA GLN A 33 -0.70 -6.79 6.46
C GLN A 33 -1.71 -6.71 7.62
N ALA A 34 -1.31 -7.12 8.83
CA ALA A 34 -2.15 -6.98 10.01
C ALA A 34 -2.35 -5.51 10.40
N LEU A 35 -1.29 -4.70 10.36
CA LEU A 35 -1.39 -3.25 10.59
C LEU A 35 -2.27 -2.58 9.54
N ALA A 36 -2.13 -2.94 8.27
CA ALA A 36 -2.96 -2.41 7.18
C ALA A 36 -4.42 -2.89 7.21
N THR A 37 -4.78 -3.84 8.08
CA THR A 37 -6.19 -4.22 8.33
C THR A 37 -6.72 -3.71 9.67
N ASN A 38 -5.85 -3.23 10.56
CA ASN A 38 -6.25 -2.69 11.85
C ASN A 38 -6.72 -1.23 11.71
N PRO A 39 -8.02 -0.93 11.94
CA PRO A 39 -8.58 0.40 11.74
C PRO A 39 -7.99 1.49 12.65
N HIS A 40 -7.30 1.11 13.73
CA HIS A 40 -6.62 2.02 14.64
C HIS A 40 -5.20 2.38 14.19
N THR A 41 -4.70 1.77 13.11
CA THR A 41 -3.37 2.07 12.59
C THR A 41 -3.30 3.53 12.13
N PRO A 42 -2.40 4.34 12.73
CA PRO A 42 -2.34 5.76 12.46
C PRO A 42 -1.80 6.04 11.05
N HIS A 43 -2.18 7.18 10.47
CA HIS A 43 -1.75 7.59 9.13
C HIS A 43 -0.23 7.56 8.93
N VAL A 44 0.55 7.94 9.96
CA VAL A 44 2.03 7.89 9.92
C VAL A 44 2.53 6.46 9.69
N ALA A 45 1.93 5.48 10.36
CA ALA A 45 2.29 4.07 10.17
C ALA A 45 1.86 3.57 8.79
N LEU A 46 0.67 3.92 8.31
CA LEU A 46 0.21 3.57 6.96
C LEU A 46 1.13 4.15 5.86
N LEU A 47 1.64 5.37 6.07
CA LEU A 47 2.59 6.02 5.16
C LEU A 47 3.97 5.35 5.16
N GLU A 48 4.42 4.84 6.30
CA GLU A 48 5.64 4.01 6.36
C GLU A 48 5.43 2.70 5.59
N LEU A 49 4.28 2.05 5.78
CA LEU A 49 3.96 0.78 5.12
C LEU A 49 3.84 0.89 3.60
N SER A 50 3.44 2.04 3.04
CA SER A 50 3.38 2.23 1.57
C SER A 50 4.77 2.16 0.91
N LYS A 51 5.83 2.38 1.69
CA LYS A 51 7.23 2.29 1.26
C LYS A 51 7.85 0.91 1.50
N ALA A 52 7.20 0.07 2.31
CA ALA A 52 7.70 -1.27 2.61
C ALA A 52 7.73 -2.15 1.35
N ARG A 53 8.73 -3.02 1.25
CA ARG A 53 8.92 -3.95 0.14
C ARG A 53 9.34 -5.31 0.65
N ASP A 54 8.83 -6.34 0.02
CA ASP A 54 9.20 -7.73 0.23
C ASP A 54 9.09 -8.50 -1.10
N SER A 55 8.14 -9.42 -1.24
CA SER A 55 7.88 -10.16 -2.47
C SER A 55 6.76 -9.49 -3.26
N VAL A 56 6.74 -9.69 -4.58
CA VAL A 56 5.66 -9.21 -5.46
C VAL A 56 4.27 -9.53 -4.90
N TRP A 57 4.09 -10.75 -4.38
CA TRP A 57 2.83 -11.18 -3.78
C TRP A 57 2.47 -10.37 -2.53
N ASN A 58 3.41 -10.19 -1.61
CA ASN A 58 3.18 -9.46 -0.37
C ASN A 58 3.02 -7.96 -0.60
N ASP A 59 3.79 -7.38 -1.53
CA ASP A 59 3.67 -5.99 -1.94
C ASP A 59 2.28 -5.71 -2.53
N ASN A 60 1.84 -6.53 -3.49
CA ASN A 60 0.52 -6.36 -4.13
C ASN A 60 -0.62 -6.48 -3.11
N LYS A 61 -0.50 -7.44 -2.17
CA LYS A 61 -1.49 -7.59 -1.08
C LYS A 61 -1.47 -6.39 -0.14
N LEU A 62 -0.29 -5.90 0.26
CA LEU A 62 -0.15 -4.77 1.16
C LEU A 62 -0.71 -3.48 0.54
N LEU A 63 -0.36 -3.18 -0.72
CA LEU A 63 -0.86 -2.00 -1.43
C LEU A 63 -2.39 -2.00 -1.54
N ARG A 64 -3.00 -3.17 -1.79
CA ARG A 64 -4.46 -3.32 -1.79
C ARG A 64 -5.05 -2.99 -0.41
N LEU A 65 -4.48 -3.56 0.66
CA LEU A 65 -4.96 -3.33 2.03
C LEU A 65 -4.84 -1.85 2.43
N LEU A 66 -3.74 -1.19 2.07
CA LEU A 66 -3.55 0.25 2.35
C LEU A 66 -4.56 1.12 1.59
N ALA A 67 -4.87 0.79 0.33
CA ALA A 67 -5.89 1.49 -0.44
C ALA A 67 -7.31 1.30 0.14
N GLU A 68 -7.60 0.12 0.68
CA GLU A 68 -8.88 -0.21 1.32
C GLU A 68 -9.01 0.33 2.76
N HIS A 69 -7.89 0.77 3.37
CA HIS A 69 -7.88 1.10 4.79
C HIS A 69 -8.76 2.33 5.10
N PRO A 70 -9.66 2.27 6.10
CA PRO A 70 -10.59 3.35 6.40
C PRO A 70 -9.89 4.62 6.90
N GLY A 71 -8.76 4.48 7.59
CA GLY A 71 -7.94 5.59 8.09
C GLY A 71 -6.88 6.11 7.11
N ALA A 72 -6.84 5.61 5.86
CA ALA A 72 -5.93 6.14 4.84
C ALA A 72 -6.47 7.48 4.31
N ASP A 73 -5.78 8.57 4.65
CA ASP A 73 -6.10 9.91 4.15
C ASP A 73 -5.52 10.14 2.74
N HIS A 74 -5.77 11.32 2.17
CA HIS A 74 -5.26 11.70 0.85
C HIS A 74 -3.73 11.52 0.75
N ILE A 75 -2.95 11.84 1.80
CA ILE A 75 -1.48 11.74 1.77
C ILE A 75 -1.06 10.27 1.66
N VAL A 76 -1.67 9.40 2.48
CA VAL A 76 -1.42 7.95 2.43
C VAL A 76 -1.83 7.39 1.06
N LEU A 77 -3.03 7.71 0.59
CA LEU A 77 -3.56 7.20 -0.68
C LEU A 77 -2.72 7.66 -1.87
N ARG A 78 -2.22 8.90 -1.85
CA ARG A 78 -1.27 9.41 -2.85
C ARG A 78 0.03 8.61 -2.85
N ALA A 79 0.58 8.30 -1.68
CA ALA A 79 1.79 7.48 -1.58
C ALA A 79 1.56 6.03 -2.06
N VAL A 80 0.39 5.46 -1.79
CA VAL A 80 0.00 4.14 -2.32
C VAL A 80 -0.13 4.19 -3.84
N LEU A 81 -0.72 5.25 -4.38
CA LEU A 81 -0.83 5.47 -5.83
C LEU A 81 0.54 5.55 -6.50
N ASP A 82 1.48 6.31 -5.93
CA ASP A 82 2.84 6.42 -6.46
C ASP A 82 3.59 5.06 -6.38
N ALA A 83 3.38 4.29 -5.30
CA ALA A 83 3.93 2.94 -5.18
C ALA A 83 3.33 1.95 -6.20
N VAL A 84 2.03 2.06 -6.47
CA VAL A 84 1.34 1.27 -7.52
C VAL A 84 1.85 1.64 -8.91
N ALA A 85 2.08 2.92 -9.18
CA ALA A 85 2.65 3.39 -10.45
C ALA A 85 4.05 2.77 -10.68
N ALA A 86 4.93 2.84 -9.67
CA ALA A 86 6.25 2.23 -9.75
C ALA A 86 6.18 0.72 -10.04
N LYS A 87 5.25 -0.01 -9.40
CA LYS A 87 5.03 -1.44 -9.69
C LYS A 87 4.55 -1.69 -11.12
N LEU A 88 3.67 -0.84 -11.65
CA LEU A 88 3.22 -0.96 -13.04
C LEU A 88 4.36 -0.75 -14.03
N ASP A 89 5.27 0.20 -13.75
CA ASP A 89 6.48 0.48 -14.53
C ASP A 89 7.48 -0.69 -14.47
N GLU A 90 7.58 -1.37 -13.32
CA GLU A 90 8.35 -2.63 -13.15
C GLU A 90 7.74 -3.81 -13.94
N GLY A 91 6.58 -3.64 -14.56
CA GLY A 91 5.87 -4.70 -15.29
C GLY A 91 4.92 -5.52 -14.43
N GLU A 92 4.81 -5.21 -13.14
CA GLU A 92 3.88 -5.85 -12.21
C GLU A 92 2.45 -5.39 -12.42
N ARG A 93 1.52 -6.13 -11.82
CA ARG A 93 0.08 -5.98 -12.07
C ARG A 93 -0.75 -5.93 -10.77
N PRO A 94 -0.57 -4.90 -9.91
CA PRO A 94 -1.33 -4.72 -8.67
C PRO A 94 -2.77 -4.23 -8.93
N TYR A 95 -3.51 -4.87 -9.83
CA TYR A 95 -4.82 -4.40 -10.29
C TYR A 95 -5.85 -4.24 -9.17
N ALA A 96 -5.79 -5.10 -8.14
CA ALA A 96 -6.68 -4.97 -7.00
C ALA A 96 -6.46 -3.66 -6.23
N ALA A 97 -5.20 -3.21 -6.09
CA ALA A 97 -4.89 -1.91 -5.49
C ALA A 97 -5.36 -0.75 -6.38
N VAL A 98 -5.19 -0.86 -7.71
CA VAL A 98 -5.69 0.14 -8.67
C VAL A 98 -7.21 0.31 -8.55
N LEU A 99 -7.96 -0.80 -8.49
CA LEU A 99 -9.41 -0.76 -8.35
C LEU A 99 -9.84 -0.18 -7.00
N ALA A 100 -9.15 -0.53 -5.92
CA ALA A 100 -9.41 0.04 -4.59
C ALA A 100 -9.17 1.55 -4.56
N LEU A 101 -8.05 2.03 -5.15
CA LEU A 101 -7.75 3.46 -5.28
C LEU A 101 -8.80 4.20 -6.11
N ALA A 102 -9.28 3.60 -7.20
CA ALA A 102 -10.33 4.18 -8.05
C ALA A 102 -11.68 4.35 -7.33
N ALA A 103 -11.92 3.59 -6.26
CA ALA A 103 -13.11 3.70 -5.44
C ALA A 103 -12.99 4.75 -4.31
N ARG A 104 -11.81 5.34 -4.09
CA ARG A 104 -11.58 6.34 -3.04
C ARG A 104 -12.06 7.72 -3.49
N THR A 105 -12.92 8.33 -2.68
CA THR A 105 -13.41 9.69 -2.91
C THR A 105 -12.37 10.75 -2.53
N GLU A 106 -11.37 10.37 -1.73
CA GLU A 106 -10.29 11.25 -1.30
C GLU A 106 -9.24 11.49 -2.39
N LEU A 107 -9.30 10.76 -3.51
CA LEU A 107 -8.43 10.96 -4.66
C LEU A 107 -9.20 11.60 -5.80
N GLU A 108 -8.56 12.55 -6.50
CA GLU A 108 -9.17 13.13 -7.69
C GLU A 108 -9.13 12.11 -8.84
N ALA A 109 -10.19 12.10 -9.67
CA ALA A 109 -10.28 11.17 -10.80
C ALA A 109 -9.10 11.31 -11.78
N ASP A 110 -8.51 12.50 -11.90
CA ASP A 110 -7.31 12.75 -12.71
C ASP A 110 -6.06 12.08 -12.15
N GLU A 111 -5.94 11.96 -10.83
CA GLU A 111 -4.81 11.30 -10.20
C GLU A 111 -4.78 9.82 -10.51
N VAL A 112 -5.94 9.16 -10.42
CA VAL A 112 -6.08 7.73 -10.70
C VAL A 112 -5.96 7.46 -12.22
N ARG A 113 -6.49 8.35 -13.07
CA ARG A 113 -6.38 8.22 -14.54
C ARG A 113 -4.94 8.17 -15.02
N ARG A 114 -4.00 8.83 -14.34
CA ARG A 114 -2.56 8.77 -14.67
C ARG A 114 -1.96 7.37 -14.57
N LEU A 115 -2.53 6.47 -13.75
CA LEU A 115 -2.12 5.07 -13.70
C LEU A 115 -2.42 4.33 -15.03
N GLY A 116 -3.51 4.70 -15.70
CA GLY A 116 -3.90 4.11 -16.99
C GLY A 116 -3.00 4.56 -18.16
N THR A 117 -2.40 5.74 -18.07
CA THR A 117 -1.53 6.30 -19.12
C THR A 117 -0.11 5.75 -19.09
N HIS A 118 0.38 5.24 -17.94
CA HIS A 118 1.75 4.71 -17.83
C HIS A 118 2.06 3.55 -18.79
N ARG A 119 1.05 2.81 -19.28
CA ARG A 119 1.24 1.78 -20.31
C ARG A 119 1.04 2.27 -21.75
N GLY A 120 0.35 3.40 -21.96
CA GLY A 120 0.11 3.96 -23.29
C GLY A 120 1.38 4.53 -23.92
N GLU A 121 2.26 5.12 -23.11
CA GLU A 121 3.47 5.80 -23.60
C GLU A 121 4.65 4.84 -23.85
N GLN A 122 4.73 3.74 -23.11
CA GLN A 122 5.80 2.74 -23.26
C GLN A 122 5.64 1.91 -24.55
N LEU A 123 4.40 1.63 -24.98
CA LEU A 123 4.13 0.91 -26.24
C LEU A 123 4.36 1.78 -27.48
N SER A 124 4.22 3.11 -27.38
CA SER A 124 4.51 4.01 -28.50
C SER A 124 6.01 4.11 -28.83
N LYS A 125 6.89 3.88 -27.85
CA LYS A 125 8.35 3.91 -28.09
C LYS A 125 8.94 2.58 -28.58
N ALA A 126 8.18 1.49 -28.50
CA ALA A 126 8.61 0.15 -28.94
C ALA A 126 8.25 -0.16 -30.40
N VAL A 127 7.51 0.73 -31.09
CA VAL A 127 7.13 0.57 -32.51
C VAL A 127 8.02 1.43 -33.44
N ASP A 128 8.84 2.31 -32.88
CA ASP A 128 9.74 3.21 -33.62
C ASP A 128 11.25 2.86 -33.49
N GLN A 129 11.61 1.61 -33.15
CA GLN A 129 12.99 1.10 -33.22
C GLN A 129 13.14 -0.15 -34.08
#